data_AF-A0A8J7B4T6-F1
#
_entry.id   AF-A0A8J7B4T6-F1
#
_cell.length_a   1.000
_cell.length_b   1.000
_cell.length_c   1.000
_cell.angle_alpha   90.00
_cell.angle_beta   90.00
_cell.angle_gamma   90.00
#
_symmetry.space_group_name_H-M   'P 1'
#
loop_
_entity.id
_entity.type
_entity.pdbx_description
1 polymer ?
#
loop_
_entity_poly.entity_id
_entity_poly.type
_entity_poly.pdbx_seq_one_letter_code
_entity_poly.pdbx_strand_id
1 'polypeptide(L)'
;ADGLPPTSTEALPPNYPIDIPFNGILVDDEGHSSDIITPIRQVLDLIWGDQAGDIEQEACQILRVANLRDYIAKPSAFFAEHLSRYSKSRRQAPIYWPLSTRSGGYTLWLYYHRLTDQTLYTCINDFVEPKLHQVNQSTTQLRSQTSRTRDEDKRLETLQSLELELIDFRDELLRIAQLPYKPNLNDGVQITAAPLWPLFGLKKWQTKLKDTWKKLEKGDYDWAHLAYSIWPDRVREKCKGDKSLAIAHDLEALYEAPPEQPKKSRRKA
;
A
#
# COMPACT_ATOMS: atom_id res chain seq x y z
N ALA A 1 -19.24 -23.70 9.86
CA ALA A 1 -18.28 -22.74 9.29
C ALA A 1 -16.89 -23.25 9.63
N ASP A 2 -16.03 -23.41 8.64
CA ASP A 2 -14.77 -24.17 8.74
C ASP A 2 -13.65 -23.43 9.50
N GLY A 3 -14.02 -22.44 10.33
CA GLY A 3 -13.11 -21.60 11.10
C GLY A 3 -12.26 -20.63 10.26
N LEU A 4 -12.45 -20.60 8.93
CA LEU A 4 -11.73 -19.70 8.05
C LEU A 4 -12.29 -18.28 8.11
N PRO A 5 -11.43 -17.25 8.02
CA PRO A 5 -11.88 -15.87 7.96
C PRO A 5 -12.73 -15.64 6.69
N PRO A 6 -13.78 -14.81 6.79
CA PRO A 6 -14.65 -14.49 5.66
C PRO A 6 -13.86 -13.85 4.52
N THR A 7 -14.17 -14.23 3.28
CA THR A 7 -13.47 -13.73 2.09
C THR A 7 -14.20 -12.60 1.39
N SER A 8 -15.50 -12.42 1.65
CA SER A 8 -16.34 -11.36 1.10
C SER A 8 -17.50 -11.01 2.04
N THR A 9 -18.23 -9.96 1.72
CA THR A 9 -19.40 -9.52 2.50
C THR A 9 -20.48 -10.60 2.56
N GLU A 10 -20.69 -11.34 1.47
CA GLU A 10 -21.68 -12.43 1.40
C GLU A 10 -21.29 -13.63 2.25
N ALA A 11 -19.99 -13.78 2.55
CA ALA A 11 -19.47 -14.83 3.42
C ALA A 11 -19.57 -14.47 4.91
N LEU A 12 -19.98 -13.25 5.26
CA LEU A 12 -20.16 -12.86 6.64
C LEU A 12 -21.41 -13.52 7.26
N PRO A 13 -21.35 -13.93 8.53
CA PRO A 13 -22.55 -14.32 9.27
C PRO A 13 -23.60 -13.20 9.25
N PRO A 14 -24.90 -13.53 9.23
CA PRO A 14 -25.96 -12.55 9.40
C PRO A 14 -25.72 -11.73 10.69
N ASN A 15 -25.90 -10.41 10.60
CA ASN A 15 -25.68 -9.46 11.71
C ASN A 15 -24.24 -9.44 12.26
N TYR A 16 -23.23 -9.67 11.42
CA TYR A 16 -21.85 -9.51 11.84
C TYR A 16 -21.60 -8.06 12.32
N PRO A 17 -21.01 -7.86 13.51
CA PRO A 17 -21.05 -6.56 14.21
C PRO A 17 -20.08 -5.51 13.68
N ILE A 18 -19.15 -5.89 12.79
CA ILE A 18 -18.09 -5.02 12.30
C ILE A 18 -18.16 -4.94 10.78
N ASP A 19 -18.09 -3.74 10.24
CA ASP A 19 -17.95 -3.56 8.79
C ASP A 19 -16.52 -3.89 8.36
N ILE A 20 -16.36 -4.82 7.41
CA ILE A 20 -15.05 -5.30 6.97
C ILE A 20 -14.72 -4.65 5.63
N PRO A 21 -13.62 -3.87 5.52
CA PRO A 21 -13.19 -3.28 4.25
C PRO A 21 -12.58 -4.37 3.34
N PHE A 22 -13.43 -5.12 2.64
CA PHE A 22 -12.99 -6.23 1.77
C PHE A 22 -12.17 -5.77 0.56
N ASN A 23 -12.27 -4.50 0.17
CA ASN A 23 -11.37 -3.87 -0.80
C ASN A 23 -9.93 -3.69 -0.27
N GLY A 24 -9.73 -3.88 1.04
CA GLY A 24 -8.43 -3.79 1.70
C GLY A 24 -7.90 -2.36 1.85
N ILE A 25 -8.76 -1.33 1.78
CA ILE A 25 -8.36 0.07 1.85
C ILE A 25 -9.08 0.74 3.02
N LEU A 26 -8.31 1.37 3.90
CA LEU A 26 -8.78 2.31 4.91
C LEU A 26 -8.10 3.67 4.69
N VAL A 27 -8.63 4.73 5.28
CA VAL A 27 -8.06 6.08 5.20
C VAL A 27 -7.86 6.66 6.58
N ASP A 28 -6.82 7.45 6.77
CA ASP A 28 -6.66 8.34 7.92
C ASP A 28 -7.31 9.69 7.58
N ASP A 29 -8.63 9.79 7.79
CA ASP A 29 -9.44 10.98 7.49
C ASP A 29 -10.69 11.01 8.37
N GLU A 30 -10.65 11.85 9.41
CA GLU A 30 -11.73 11.93 10.39
C GLU A 30 -13.07 12.32 9.75
N GLY A 31 -14.10 11.51 9.99
CA GLY A 31 -15.42 11.67 9.41
C GLY A 31 -15.64 10.92 8.09
N HIS A 32 -14.60 10.31 7.50
CA HIS A 32 -14.76 9.40 6.37
C HIS A 32 -15.35 8.05 6.83
N SER A 33 -16.19 7.41 6.01
CA SER A 33 -16.81 6.12 6.34
C SER A 33 -15.79 4.99 6.53
N SER A 34 -14.72 5.03 5.75
CA SER A 34 -13.56 4.12 5.86
C SER A 34 -12.42 4.67 6.74
N ASP A 35 -12.69 5.61 7.65
CA ASP A 35 -11.67 6.10 8.58
C ASP A 35 -11.09 4.97 9.43
N ILE A 36 -9.77 4.87 9.52
CA ILE A 36 -9.06 3.75 10.16
C ILE A 36 -9.29 3.64 11.67
N ILE A 37 -9.64 4.75 12.34
CA ILE A 37 -9.87 4.74 13.80
C ILE A 37 -11.24 4.15 14.13
N THR A 38 -12.23 4.34 13.26
CA THR A 38 -13.58 3.82 13.43
C THR A 38 -13.63 2.30 13.68
N PRO A 39 -13.07 1.42 12.81
CA PRO A 39 -13.10 -0.02 13.05
C PRO A 39 -12.27 -0.43 14.27
N ILE A 40 -11.21 0.31 14.61
CA ILE A 40 -10.44 0.03 15.84
C ILE A 40 -11.34 0.22 17.06
N ARG A 41 -12.05 1.36 17.15
CA ARG A 41 -12.96 1.65 18.25
C ARG A 41 -14.15 0.70 18.30
N GLN A 42 -14.73 0.36 17.15
CA GLN A 42 -15.79 -0.66 17.08
C GLN A 42 -15.33 -2.01 17.64
N VAL A 43 -14.10 -2.42 17.35
CA VAL A 43 -13.52 -3.65 17.93
C VAL A 43 -13.28 -3.48 19.43
N LEU A 44 -12.81 -2.31 19.89
CA LEU A 44 -12.65 -2.05 21.32
C LEU A 44 -13.99 -2.14 22.05
N ASP A 45 -15.02 -1.47 21.55
CA ASP A 45 -16.37 -1.49 22.11
C ASP A 45 -16.97 -2.89 22.14
N LEU A 46 -16.76 -3.68 21.06
CA LEU A 46 -17.26 -5.04 20.98
C LEU A 46 -16.62 -5.97 22.03
N ILE A 47 -15.32 -5.81 22.30
CA ILE A 47 -14.58 -6.70 23.20
C ILE A 47 -14.70 -6.25 24.66
N TRP A 48 -14.65 -4.94 24.91
CA TRP A 48 -14.52 -4.36 26.26
C TRP A 48 -15.74 -3.55 26.72
N GLY A 49 -16.73 -3.28 25.86
CA GLY A 49 -17.96 -2.56 26.23
C GLY A 49 -17.66 -1.21 26.87
N ASP A 50 -18.24 -0.97 28.05
CA ASP A 50 -18.08 0.27 28.81
C ASP A 50 -16.61 0.59 29.17
N GLN A 51 -15.71 -0.39 29.15
CA GLN A 51 -14.28 -0.21 29.44
C GLN A 51 -13.45 0.18 28.21
N ALA A 52 -14.02 0.22 27.00
CA ALA A 52 -13.29 0.48 25.77
C ALA A 52 -12.50 1.81 25.80
N GLY A 53 -13.09 2.86 26.39
CA GLY A 53 -12.44 4.16 26.55
C GLY A 53 -11.21 4.11 27.47
N ASP A 54 -11.31 3.41 28.60
CA ASP A 54 -10.20 3.24 29.55
C ASP A 54 -9.06 2.43 28.91
N ILE A 55 -9.39 1.39 28.14
CA ILE A 55 -8.42 0.57 27.40
C ILE A 55 -7.73 1.37 26.29
N GLU A 56 -8.47 2.17 25.52
CA GLU A 56 -7.86 3.08 24.53
C GLU A 56 -6.89 4.05 25.22
N GLN A 57 -7.30 4.64 26.34
CA GLN A 57 -6.47 5.57 27.09
C GLN A 57 -5.20 4.91 27.64
N GLU A 58 -5.30 3.72 28.24
CA GLU A 58 -4.15 2.95 28.71
C GLU A 58 -3.19 2.61 27.56
N ALA A 59 -3.73 2.17 26.42
CA ALA A 59 -2.92 1.91 25.22
C ALA A 59 -2.19 3.17 24.75
N CYS A 60 -2.85 4.32 24.70
CA CYS A 60 -2.23 5.60 24.36
C CYS A 60 -1.13 6.00 25.35
N GLN A 61 -1.29 5.74 26.65
CA GLN A 61 -0.26 5.98 27.66
C GLN A 61 0.97 5.08 27.46
N ILE A 62 0.77 3.78 27.20
CA ILE A 62 1.85 2.83 26.92
C ILE A 62 2.61 3.23 25.65
N LEU A 63 1.88 3.62 24.61
CA LEU A 63 2.41 4.06 23.31
C LEU A 63 2.98 5.49 23.34
N ARG A 64 2.71 6.25 24.41
CA ARG A 64 3.11 7.66 24.60
C ARG A 64 2.61 8.58 23.49
N VAL A 65 1.34 8.43 23.14
CA VAL A 65 0.63 9.26 22.14
C VAL A 65 -0.60 9.88 22.78
N ALA A 66 -1.11 10.99 22.23
CA ALA A 66 -2.30 11.63 22.78
C ALA A 66 -3.58 10.84 22.42
N ASN A 67 -3.58 10.20 21.26
CA ASN A 67 -4.69 9.38 20.75
C ASN A 67 -4.16 8.32 19.77
N LEU A 68 -5.01 7.36 19.39
CA LEU A 68 -4.62 6.29 18.46
C LEU A 68 -4.27 6.80 17.05
N ARG A 69 -4.91 7.89 16.59
CA ARG A 69 -4.61 8.49 15.27
C ARG A 69 -3.15 8.94 15.20
N ASP A 70 -2.64 9.59 16.24
CA ASP A 70 -1.23 10.01 16.30
C ASP A 70 -0.25 8.81 16.16
N TYR A 71 -0.60 7.66 16.72
CA TYR A 71 0.21 6.44 16.62
C TYR A 71 0.18 5.85 15.20
N ILE A 72 -1.00 5.82 14.57
CA ILE A 72 -1.20 5.30 13.22
C ILE A 72 -0.55 6.24 12.18
N ALA A 73 -0.85 7.54 12.23
CA ALA A 73 -0.42 8.54 11.25
C ALA A 73 1.11 8.70 11.18
N LYS A 74 1.79 8.54 12.32
CA LYS A 74 3.23 8.80 12.42
C LYS A 74 4.05 7.66 11.80
N PRO A 75 4.82 7.89 10.71
CA PRO A 75 5.56 6.80 10.04
C PRO A 75 6.61 6.11 10.92
N SER A 76 7.16 6.83 11.91
CA SER A 76 8.13 6.30 12.87
C SER A 76 7.52 5.60 14.08
N ALA A 77 6.18 5.57 14.20
CA ALA A 77 5.44 4.84 15.21
C ALA A 77 4.92 3.51 14.63
N PHE A 78 3.61 3.40 14.38
CA PHE A 78 2.98 2.13 13.99
C PHE A 78 3.67 1.45 12.80
N PHE A 79 3.89 2.16 11.68
CA PHE A 79 4.49 1.53 10.51
C PHE A 79 5.95 1.09 10.73
N ALA A 80 6.73 1.82 11.52
CA ALA A 80 8.10 1.43 11.82
C ALA A 80 8.16 0.18 12.70
N GLU A 81 7.24 0.05 13.65
CA GLU A 81 7.07 -1.16 14.47
C GLU A 81 6.57 -2.32 13.62
N HIS A 82 5.53 -2.10 12.80
CA HIS A 82 4.98 -3.07 11.86
C HIS A 82 6.05 -3.63 10.92
N LEU A 83 6.83 -2.75 10.28
CA LEU A 83 7.96 -3.14 9.45
C LEU A 83 8.97 -3.98 10.22
N SER A 84 9.29 -3.62 11.47
CA SER A 84 10.20 -4.41 12.31
C SER A 84 9.63 -5.81 12.59
N ARG A 85 8.37 -5.88 13.03
CA ARG A 85 7.66 -7.11 13.39
C ARG A 85 7.52 -8.07 12.20
N TYR A 86 7.38 -7.54 11.00
CA TYR A 86 7.27 -8.30 9.76
C TYR A 86 8.60 -8.48 9.02
N SER A 87 9.73 -8.25 9.68
CA SER A 87 11.07 -8.43 9.11
C SER A 87 11.84 -9.54 9.82
N LYS A 88 12.55 -10.37 9.05
CA LYS A 88 13.46 -11.39 9.58
C LYS A 88 14.65 -11.55 8.64
N SER A 89 15.87 -11.44 9.19
CA SER A 89 17.10 -11.45 8.39
C SER A 89 17.02 -10.40 7.26
N ARG A 90 17.23 -10.79 6.00
CA ARG A 90 17.15 -9.90 4.84
C ARG A 90 15.72 -9.67 4.32
N ARG A 91 14.73 -10.43 4.80
CA ARG A 91 13.33 -10.32 4.37
C ARG A 91 12.66 -9.19 5.16
N GLN A 92 12.03 -8.27 4.43
CA GLN A 92 11.17 -7.23 4.96
C GLN A 92 9.80 -7.37 4.28
N ALA A 93 8.75 -7.62 5.06
CA ALA A 93 7.43 -7.96 4.50
C ALA A 93 6.26 -7.31 5.27
N PRO A 94 6.26 -5.97 5.50
CA PRO A 94 5.11 -5.31 6.10
C PRO A 94 3.87 -5.51 5.23
N ILE A 95 2.73 -5.90 5.81
CA ILE A 95 1.51 -6.24 5.05
C ILE A 95 0.42 -5.15 5.08
N TYR A 96 0.69 -4.03 5.75
CA TYR A 96 -0.18 -2.86 5.84
C TYR A 96 0.65 -1.67 5.38
N TRP A 97 0.22 -0.99 4.33
CA TRP A 97 1.02 0.00 3.62
C TRP A 97 0.38 1.39 3.74
N PRO A 98 1.03 2.33 4.44
CA PRO A 98 0.62 3.73 4.44
C PRO A 98 1.15 4.42 3.18
N LEU A 99 0.26 4.68 2.23
CA LEU A 99 0.52 5.56 1.10
C LEU A 99 0.02 6.94 1.47
N SER A 100 0.92 7.89 1.59
CA SER A 100 0.63 9.21 2.17
C SER A 100 0.96 10.33 1.20
N THR A 101 0.27 11.46 1.38
CA THR A 101 0.76 12.75 0.88
C THR A 101 2.12 13.09 1.47
N ARG A 102 2.82 14.06 0.87
CA ARG A 102 4.19 14.43 1.27
C ARG A 102 4.31 14.83 2.74
N SER A 103 3.31 15.53 3.29
CA SER A 103 3.28 15.90 4.71
C SER A 103 2.79 14.78 5.63
N GLY A 104 2.10 13.77 5.10
CA GLY A 104 1.36 12.79 5.88
C GLY A 104 -0.05 13.23 6.28
N GLY A 105 -0.51 14.41 5.84
CA GLY A 105 -1.84 14.95 6.17
C GLY A 105 -3.02 14.18 5.58
N TYR A 106 -2.79 13.27 4.63
CA TYR A 106 -3.78 12.31 4.14
C TYR A 106 -3.07 10.99 3.83
N THR A 107 -3.57 9.88 4.37
CA THR A 107 -2.93 8.56 4.24
C THR A 107 -3.96 7.48 3.94
N LEU A 108 -3.71 6.71 2.88
CA LEU A 108 -4.41 5.46 2.58
C LEU A 108 -3.62 4.28 3.16
N TRP A 109 -4.33 3.38 3.82
CA TRP A 109 -3.80 2.14 4.40
C TRP A 109 -4.26 0.96 3.56
N LEU A 110 -3.32 0.36 2.83
CA LEU A 110 -3.58 -0.76 1.94
C LEU A 110 -3.20 -2.08 2.60
N TYR A 111 -4.07 -3.08 2.51
CA TYR A 111 -3.80 -4.44 2.95
C TYR A 111 -3.24 -5.30 1.80
N TYR A 112 -1.98 -5.73 1.94
CA TYR A 112 -1.22 -6.42 0.89
C TYR A 112 -1.94 -7.61 0.26
N HIS A 113 -2.65 -8.43 1.05
CA HIS A 113 -3.29 -9.64 0.55
C HIS A 113 -4.58 -9.39 -0.25
N ARG A 114 -5.08 -8.15 -0.27
CA ARG A 114 -6.28 -7.73 -1.02
C ARG A 114 -5.96 -6.88 -2.24
N LEU A 115 -4.69 -6.69 -2.56
CA LEU A 115 -4.29 -5.95 -3.74
C LEU A 115 -4.78 -6.64 -5.01
N THR A 116 -5.22 -5.83 -5.96
CA THR A 116 -5.63 -6.22 -7.30
C THR A 116 -5.09 -5.21 -8.30
N ASP A 117 -5.16 -5.52 -9.59
CA ASP A 117 -4.84 -4.61 -10.69
C ASP A 117 -5.71 -3.33 -10.65
N GLN A 118 -6.82 -3.32 -9.91
CA GLN A 118 -7.72 -2.16 -9.76
C GLN A 118 -7.48 -1.36 -8.48
N THR A 119 -6.62 -1.81 -7.57
CA THR A 119 -6.47 -1.16 -6.25
C THR A 119 -6.05 0.30 -6.37
N LEU A 120 -5.11 0.65 -7.26
CA LEU A 120 -4.67 2.03 -7.41
C LEU A 120 -5.75 2.94 -8.03
N TYR A 121 -6.53 2.43 -8.99
CA TYR A 121 -7.70 3.14 -9.52
C TYR A 121 -8.77 3.33 -8.45
N THR A 122 -8.98 2.33 -7.59
CA THR A 122 -9.90 2.41 -6.45
C THR A 122 -9.44 3.49 -5.47
N CYS A 123 -8.15 3.53 -5.10
CA CYS A 123 -7.57 4.60 -4.28
C CYS A 123 -7.85 5.99 -4.87
N ILE A 124 -7.71 6.16 -6.18
CA ILE A 124 -7.93 7.44 -6.86
C ILE A 124 -9.41 7.81 -6.84
N ASN A 125 -10.27 6.94 -7.38
CA ASN A 125 -11.67 7.25 -7.66
C ASN A 125 -12.54 7.31 -6.41
N ASP A 126 -12.28 6.45 -5.43
CA ASP A 126 -13.17 6.27 -4.28
C ASP A 126 -12.68 7.03 -3.04
N PHE A 127 -11.41 7.45 -3.02
CA PHE A 127 -10.80 8.12 -1.86
C PHE A 127 -10.21 9.50 -2.21
N VAL A 128 -9.23 9.55 -3.12
CA VAL A 128 -8.46 10.78 -3.37
C VAL A 128 -9.28 11.84 -4.12
N GLU A 129 -9.98 11.49 -5.19
CA GLU A 129 -10.82 12.44 -5.95
C GLU A 129 -11.99 12.99 -5.11
N PRO A 130 -12.76 12.17 -4.37
CA PRO A 130 -13.78 12.67 -3.45
C PRO A 130 -13.19 13.62 -2.40
N LYS A 131 -12.02 13.29 -1.83
CA LYS A 131 -11.35 14.17 -0.87
C LYS A 131 -10.92 15.49 -1.49
N LEU A 132 -10.36 15.44 -2.69
CA LEU A 132 -9.94 16.63 -3.43
C LEU A 132 -11.14 17.55 -3.71
N HIS A 133 -12.28 16.99 -4.12
CA HIS A 133 -13.52 17.75 -4.28
C HIS A 133 -13.98 18.40 -2.97
N GLN A 134 -13.95 17.67 -1.84
CA GLN A 134 -14.32 18.20 -0.53
C GLN A 134 -13.40 19.36 -0.09
N VAL A 135 -12.09 19.21 -0.29
CA VAL A 135 -11.09 20.24 0.04
C VAL A 135 -11.30 21.46 -0.84
N ASN A 136 -11.52 21.29 -2.14
CA ASN A 136 -11.76 22.39 -3.09
C ASN A 136 -13.02 23.18 -2.74
N GLN A 137 -14.10 22.50 -2.37
CA GLN A 137 -15.33 23.15 -1.92
C GLN A 137 -15.10 23.96 -0.63
N SER A 138 -14.40 23.38 0.34
CA SER A 138 -14.07 24.06 1.61
C SER A 138 -13.17 25.28 1.40
N THR A 139 -12.14 25.15 0.55
CA THR A 139 -11.27 26.26 0.12
C THR A 139 -12.08 27.36 -0.55
N THR A 140 -12.98 27.02 -1.46
CA THR A 140 -13.81 28.00 -2.19
C THR A 140 -14.75 28.73 -1.24
N GLN A 141 -15.39 28.01 -0.32
CA GLN A 141 -16.28 28.60 0.68
C GLN A 141 -15.54 29.61 1.56
N LEU A 142 -14.39 29.25 2.12
CA LEU A 142 -13.59 30.15 2.95
C LEU A 142 -13.08 31.37 2.17
N ARG A 143 -12.65 31.20 0.91
CA ARG A 143 -12.22 32.33 0.06
C ARG A 143 -13.35 33.32 -0.21
N SER A 144 -14.60 32.85 -0.28
CA SER A 144 -15.77 33.69 -0.56
C SER A 144 -16.24 34.53 0.64
N GLN A 145 -15.74 34.25 1.85
CA GLN A 145 -16.08 35.03 3.04
C GLN A 145 -15.47 36.44 2.96
N THR A 146 -16.31 37.46 3.21
CA THR A 146 -15.94 38.89 3.16
C THR A 146 -15.09 39.34 4.36
N SER A 147 -15.20 38.65 5.49
CA SER A 147 -14.36 38.84 6.67
C SER A 147 -13.97 37.45 7.19
N ARG A 148 -12.67 37.23 7.37
CA ARG A 148 -12.11 36.00 7.92
C ARG A 148 -11.41 36.30 9.23
N THR A 149 -11.60 35.41 10.19
CA THR A 149 -10.81 35.36 11.41
C THR A 149 -9.41 34.83 11.11
N ARG A 150 -8.48 35.08 12.03
CA ARG A 150 -7.10 34.56 11.93
C ARG A 150 -7.06 33.03 11.82
N ASP A 151 -8.00 32.33 12.45
CA ASP A 151 -8.04 30.86 12.41
C ASP A 151 -8.66 30.34 11.11
N GLU A 152 -9.62 31.07 10.52
CA GLU A 152 -10.10 30.79 9.16
C GLU A 152 -9.00 30.99 8.10
N ASP A 153 -8.15 32.01 8.25
CA ASP A 153 -7.01 32.22 7.35
C ASP A 153 -5.98 31.07 7.44
N LYS A 154 -5.62 30.63 8.65
CA LYS A 154 -4.74 29.46 8.83
C LYS A 154 -5.37 28.18 8.25
N ARG A 155 -6.68 28.00 8.44
CA ARG A 155 -7.40 26.85 7.90
C ARG A 155 -7.38 26.88 6.37
N LEU A 156 -7.56 28.06 5.76
CA LEU A 156 -7.46 28.23 4.32
C LEU A 156 -6.06 27.87 3.80
N GLU A 157 -5.00 28.35 4.45
CA GLU A 157 -3.62 27.99 4.10
C GLU A 157 -3.38 26.47 4.18
N THR A 158 -3.89 25.83 5.24
CA THR A 158 -3.80 24.38 5.42
C THR A 158 -4.53 23.62 4.32
N LEU A 159 -5.76 24.04 3.98
CA LEU A 159 -6.55 23.44 2.91
C LEU A 159 -5.90 23.61 1.54
N GLN A 160 -5.34 24.79 1.24
CA GLN A 160 -4.61 25.02 -0.01
C GLN A 160 -3.36 24.15 -0.11
N SER A 161 -2.61 23.98 0.99
CA SER A 161 -1.47 23.06 1.01
C SER A 161 -1.91 21.62 0.80
N LEU A 162 -3.01 21.20 1.44
CA LEU A 162 -3.54 19.85 1.29
C LEU A 162 -4.07 19.60 -0.12
N GLU A 163 -4.74 20.57 -0.74
CA GLU A 163 -5.22 20.50 -2.13
C GLU A 163 -4.08 20.19 -3.10
N LEU A 164 -2.97 20.94 -3.02
CA LEU A 164 -1.79 20.71 -3.85
C LEU A 164 -1.18 19.32 -3.58
N GLU A 165 -1.09 18.92 -2.31
CA GLU A 165 -0.56 17.60 -1.96
C GLU A 165 -1.45 16.45 -2.44
N LEU A 166 -2.78 16.61 -2.43
CA LEU A 166 -3.72 15.62 -2.95
C LEU A 166 -3.63 15.49 -4.48
N ILE A 167 -3.41 16.60 -5.19
CA ILE A 167 -3.13 16.59 -6.64
C ILE A 167 -1.85 15.80 -6.92
N ASP A 168 -0.75 16.12 -6.24
CA ASP A 168 0.52 15.40 -6.39
C ASP A 168 0.36 13.91 -6.05
N PHE A 169 -0.39 13.59 -4.99
CA PHE A 169 -0.64 12.22 -4.55
C PHE A 169 -1.46 11.42 -5.57
N ARG A 170 -2.53 12.02 -6.10
CA ARG A 170 -3.33 11.44 -7.18
C ARG A 170 -2.49 11.19 -8.43
N ASP A 171 -1.74 12.19 -8.86
CA ASP A 171 -0.98 12.14 -10.11
C ASP A 171 0.10 11.06 -10.03
N GLU A 172 0.74 10.88 -8.86
CA GLU A 172 1.69 9.79 -8.63
C GLU A 172 1.02 8.41 -8.59
N LEU A 173 -0.14 8.27 -7.95
CA LEU A 173 -0.93 7.04 -8.01
C LEU A 173 -1.32 6.70 -9.45
N LEU A 174 -1.76 7.68 -10.23
CA LEU A 174 -2.15 7.52 -11.63
C LEU A 174 -0.96 7.14 -12.50
N ARG A 175 0.19 7.78 -12.31
CA ARG A 175 1.45 7.44 -13.02
C ARG A 175 1.80 5.97 -12.83
N ILE A 176 1.62 5.44 -11.62
CA ILE A 176 1.90 4.03 -11.32
C ILE A 176 0.80 3.12 -11.87
N ALA A 177 -0.48 3.52 -11.75
CA ALA A 177 -1.60 2.76 -12.31
C ALA A 177 -1.57 2.67 -13.84
N GLN A 178 -0.97 3.64 -14.52
CA GLN A 178 -0.73 3.63 -15.96
C GLN A 178 0.44 2.73 -16.39
N LEU A 179 1.31 2.33 -15.46
CA LEU A 179 2.14 1.16 -15.70
C LEU A 179 1.20 -0.05 -15.80
N PRO A 180 1.55 -1.12 -16.51
CA PRO A 180 0.84 -2.39 -16.39
C PRO A 180 1.13 -3.01 -15.01
N TYR A 181 0.67 -2.35 -13.94
CA TYR A 181 0.89 -2.70 -12.54
C TYR A 181 -0.10 -3.80 -12.17
N LYS A 182 0.41 -5.02 -12.09
CA LYS A 182 -0.36 -6.21 -11.71
C LYS A 182 0.28 -6.84 -10.48
N PRO A 183 -0.20 -6.50 -9.26
CA PRO A 183 0.40 -7.02 -8.05
C PRO A 183 0.19 -8.54 -7.97
N ASN A 184 1.28 -9.27 -7.69
CA ASN A 184 1.23 -10.71 -7.46
C ASN A 184 1.85 -11.03 -6.09
N LEU A 185 1.14 -11.83 -5.28
CA LEU A 185 1.59 -12.20 -3.94
C LEU A 185 2.86 -13.07 -3.95
N ASN A 186 3.09 -13.82 -5.04
CA ASN A 186 4.27 -14.67 -5.21
C ASN A 186 5.56 -13.89 -5.47
N ASP A 187 5.46 -12.62 -5.89
CA ASP A 187 6.63 -11.76 -6.08
C ASP A 187 7.20 -11.25 -4.75
N GLY A 188 6.39 -11.33 -3.69
CA GLY A 188 6.73 -10.87 -2.35
C GLY A 188 6.59 -9.36 -2.16
N VAL A 189 6.25 -8.98 -0.92
CA VAL A 189 5.93 -7.62 -0.47
C VAL A 189 6.86 -6.54 -1.02
N GLN A 190 8.17 -6.74 -0.94
CA GLN A 190 9.16 -5.74 -1.32
C GLN A 190 9.13 -5.43 -2.83
N ILE A 191 8.92 -6.44 -3.68
CA ILE A 191 8.84 -6.27 -5.14
C ILE A 191 7.49 -5.64 -5.48
N THR A 192 6.39 -6.17 -4.92
CA THR A 192 5.04 -5.66 -5.17
C THR A 192 4.88 -4.17 -4.78
N ALA A 193 5.52 -3.75 -3.69
CA ALA A 193 5.48 -2.37 -3.21
C ALA A 193 6.51 -1.44 -3.89
N ALA A 194 7.49 -1.97 -4.63
CA ALA A 194 8.60 -1.18 -5.18
C ALA A 194 8.16 0.02 -6.04
N PRO A 195 7.16 -0.08 -6.95
CA PRO A 195 6.71 1.06 -7.74
C PRO A 195 6.15 2.22 -6.89
N LEU A 196 5.60 1.90 -5.72
CA LEU A 196 4.94 2.82 -4.79
C LEU A 196 5.92 3.53 -3.85
N TRP A 197 7.23 3.35 -4.01
CA TRP A 197 8.25 3.89 -3.11
C TRP A 197 8.11 5.41 -2.80
N PRO A 198 7.69 6.29 -3.72
CA PRO A 198 7.58 7.72 -3.43
C PRO A 198 6.53 8.05 -2.36
N LEU A 199 5.51 7.19 -2.23
CA LEU A 199 4.33 7.40 -1.39
C LEU A 199 4.52 6.96 0.07
N PHE A 200 5.61 6.27 0.40
CA PHE A 200 5.87 5.84 1.78
C PHE A 200 6.59 6.93 2.58
N GLY A 201 6.02 7.32 3.73
CA GLY A 201 6.63 8.33 4.62
C GLY A 201 7.88 7.86 5.38
N LEU A 202 8.03 6.56 5.63
CA LEU A 202 9.13 6.01 6.42
C LEU A 202 10.41 5.85 5.58
N LYS A 203 11.38 6.74 5.75
CA LYS A 203 12.60 6.84 4.92
C LYS A 203 13.37 5.53 4.74
N LYS A 204 13.55 4.73 5.79
CA LYS A 204 14.25 3.43 5.67
C LYS A 204 13.58 2.48 4.67
N TRP A 205 12.25 2.46 4.67
CA TRP A 205 11.45 1.62 3.76
C TRP A 205 11.40 2.22 2.36
N GLN A 206 11.18 3.54 2.27
CA GLN A 206 11.22 4.29 1.02
C GLN A 206 12.53 4.05 0.24
N THR A 207 13.69 4.16 0.90
CA THR A 207 15.00 3.90 0.26
C THR A 207 15.12 2.45 -0.22
N LYS A 208 14.71 1.49 0.62
CA LYS A 208 14.73 0.07 0.26
C LYS A 208 13.89 -0.23 -0.98
N LEU A 209 12.69 0.33 -1.05
CA LEU A 209 11.80 0.17 -2.20
C LEU A 209 12.36 0.87 -3.43
N LYS A 210 12.92 2.07 -3.30
CA LYS A 210 13.59 2.78 -4.40
C LYS A 210 14.74 1.96 -5.00
N ASP A 211 15.56 1.34 -4.16
CA ASP A 211 16.64 0.47 -4.63
C ASP A 211 16.11 -0.81 -5.28
N THR A 212 14.97 -1.32 -4.80
CA THR A 212 14.29 -2.48 -5.40
C THR A 212 13.72 -2.13 -6.76
N TRP A 213 13.12 -0.94 -6.90
CA TRP A 213 12.58 -0.43 -8.14
C TRP A 213 13.68 -0.28 -9.21
N LYS A 214 14.84 0.30 -8.85
CA LYS A 214 16.00 0.37 -9.76
C LYS A 214 16.47 -1.01 -10.25
N LYS A 215 16.43 -2.00 -9.38
CA LYS A 215 16.78 -3.40 -9.72
C LYS A 215 15.73 -4.06 -10.62
N LEU A 216 14.44 -3.76 -10.42
CA LEU A 216 13.37 -4.16 -11.33
C LEU A 216 13.55 -3.53 -12.72
N GLU A 217 13.87 -2.23 -12.78
CA GLU A 217 14.15 -1.53 -14.05
C GLU A 217 15.35 -2.12 -14.79
N LYS A 218 16.38 -2.55 -14.05
CA LYS A 218 17.57 -3.21 -14.60
C LYS A 218 17.31 -4.68 -15.03
N GLY A 219 16.24 -5.28 -14.54
CA GLY A 219 15.88 -6.68 -14.81
C GLY A 219 16.56 -7.71 -13.90
N ASP A 220 17.02 -7.29 -12.70
CA ASP A 220 17.57 -8.20 -11.67
C ASP A 220 16.47 -9.08 -11.05
N TYR A 221 15.21 -8.71 -11.23
CA TYR A 221 14.02 -9.43 -10.73
C TYR A 221 13.08 -9.87 -11.86
N ASP A 222 13.61 -10.17 -13.05
CA ASP A 222 12.76 -10.55 -14.19
C ASP A 222 11.97 -11.84 -13.95
N TRP A 223 12.30 -12.63 -12.92
CA TRP A 223 11.49 -13.76 -12.45
C TRP A 223 10.14 -13.35 -11.85
N ALA A 224 9.98 -12.10 -11.42
CA ALA A 224 8.75 -11.62 -10.82
C ALA A 224 7.66 -11.35 -11.88
N HIS A 225 6.43 -11.71 -11.58
CA HIS A 225 5.28 -11.49 -12.47
C HIS A 225 5.04 -10.01 -12.71
N LEU A 226 5.27 -9.16 -11.70
CA LEU A 226 5.22 -7.72 -11.83
C LEU A 226 6.23 -7.19 -12.85
N ALA A 227 7.44 -7.77 -12.89
CA ALA A 227 8.44 -7.39 -13.89
C ALA A 227 7.99 -7.77 -15.31
N TYR A 228 7.41 -8.95 -15.49
CA TYR A 228 6.83 -9.38 -16.76
C TYR A 228 5.66 -8.49 -17.21
N SER A 229 4.78 -8.12 -16.28
CA SER A 229 3.67 -7.24 -16.57
C SER A 229 4.14 -5.87 -17.07
N ILE A 230 5.12 -5.26 -16.40
CA ILE A 230 5.63 -3.93 -16.75
C ILE A 230 6.53 -3.95 -18.01
N TRP A 231 7.36 -4.98 -18.17
CA TRP A 231 8.33 -5.10 -19.27
C TRP A 231 8.23 -6.45 -20.00
N PRO A 232 7.12 -6.73 -20.70
CA PRO A 232 6.86 -8.05 -21.28
C PRO A 232 7.91 -8.44 -22.31
N ASP A 233 8.29 -7.54 -23.22
CA ASP A 233 9.25 -7.85 -24.29
C ASP A 233 10.63 -8.20 -23.74
N ARG A 234 11.10 -7.46 -22.72
CA ARG A 234 12.38 -7.71 -22.06
C ARG A 234 12.42 -9.09 -21.43
N VAL A 235 11.37 -9.46 -20.70
CA VAL A 235 11.30 -10.75 -19.99
C VAL A 235 11.15 -11.90 -20.98
N ARG A 236 10.30 -11.76 -22.02
CA ARG A 236 10.15 -12.78 -23.07
C ARG A 236 11.46 -13.08 -23.79
N GLU A 237 12.25 -12.05 -24.06
CA GLU A 237 13.56 -12.25 -24.70
C GLU A 237 14.51 -13.01 -23.77
N LYS A 238 14.58 -12.66 -22.47
CA LYS A 238 15.39 -13.45 -21.52
C LYS A 238 14.92 -14.91 -21.38
N CYS A 239 13.62 -15.19 -21.51
CA CYS A 239 13.10 -16.55 -21.44
C CYS A 239 13.65 -17.48 -22.54
N LYS A 240 14.08 -16.95 -23.69
CA LYS A 240 14.67 -17.78 -24.75
C LYS A 240 15.96 -18.47 -24.31
N GLY A 241 16.77 -17.79 -23.50
CA GLY A 241 18.06 -18.28 -23.00
C GLY A 241 18.02 -18.89 -21.59
N ASP A 242 16.97 -18.63 -20.81
CA ASP A 242 16.84 -19.08 -19.43
C ASP A 242 15.56 -19.92 -19.22
N LYS A 243 15.75 -21.24 -19.12
CA LYS A 243 14.66 -22.19 -18.93
C LYS A 243 13.91 -21.99 -17.61
N SER A 244 14.61 -21.61 -16.54
CA SER A 244 13.98 -21.43 -15.23
C SER A 244 13.09 -20.19 -15.23
N LEU A 245 13.56 -19.14 -15.89
CA LEU A 245 12.79 -17.93 -16.11
C LEU A 245 11.58 -18.19 -17.02
N ALA A 246 11.75 -18.97 -18.09
CA ALA A 246 10.66 -19.37 -18.97
C ALA A 246 9.55 -20.12 -18.20
N ILE A 247 9.93 -21.08 -17.34
CA ILE A 247 8.98 -21.81 -16.47
C ILE A 247 8.28 -20.85 -15.49
N ALA A 248 8.99 -19.87 -14.92
CA ALA A 248 8.40 -18.93 -13.98
C ALA A 248 7.26 -18.08 -14.56
N HIS A 249 7.20 -17.94 -15.88
CA HIS A 249 6.20 -17.16 -16.61
C HIS A 249 5.29 -18.00 -17.52
N ASP A 250 5.37 -19.33 -17.46
CA ASP A 250 4.66 -20.26 -18.36
C ASP A 250 4.98 -20.01 -19.86
N LEU A 251 6.25 -19.71 -20.15
CA LEU A 251 6.78 -19.35 -21.49
C LEU A 251 7.80 -20.38 -22.02
N GLU A 252 7.75 -21.63 -21.58
CA GLU A 252 8.71 -22.68 -21.98
C GLU A 252 8.77 -22.90 -23.49
N ALA A 253 7.70 -22.60 -24.21
CA ALA A 253 7.64 -22.66 -25.67
C ALA A 253 8.62 -21.68 -26.34
N LEU A 254 9.07 -20.63 -25.64
CA LEU A 254 10.06 -19.67 -26.14
C LEU A 254 11.51 -20.13 -25.90
N TYR A 255 11.74 -21.11 -25.02
CA TYR A 255 13.09 -21.51 -24.62
C TYR A 255 13.82 -22.27 -25.74
N GLU A 256 15.02 -21.79 -26.08
CA GLU A 256 15.90 -22.39 -27.08
C GLU A 256 17.04 -23.12 -26.37
N ALA A 257 17.01 -24.46 -26.41
CA ALA A 257 18.04 -25.27 -25.76
C ALA A 257 19.41 -25.02 -26.43
N PRO A 258 20.47 -24.75 -25.65
CA PRO A 258 21.80 -24.60 -26.22
C PRO A 258 22.24 -25.91 -26.89
N PRO A 259 23.04 -25.84 -27.97
CA PRO A 259 23.48 -27.02 -28.69
C PRO A 259 24.23 -27.97 -27.75
N GLU A 260 23.97 -29.28 -27.87
CA GLU A 260 24.62 -30.30 -27.05
C GLU A 260 26.15 -30.17 -27.14
N GLN A 261 26.80 -29.85 -26.02
CA GLN A 261 28.25 -29.86 -25.98
C GLN A 261 28.75 -31.32 -25.97
N PRO A 262 29.75 -31.67 -26.80
CA PRO A 262 30.28 -33.02 -26.85
C PRO A 262 30.81 -33.42 -25.45
N LYS A 263 30.31 -34.54 -24.93
CA LYS A 263 30.74 -35.10 -23.64
C LYS A 263 32.26 -35.29 -23.65
N LYS A 264 32.99 -34.48 -22.88
CA LYS A 264 34.43 -34.70 -22.64
C LYS A 264 34.59 -36.08 -22.00
N SER A 265 35.14 -37.02 -22.75
CA SER A 265 35.47 -38.35 -22.22
C SER A 265 36.42 -38.17 -21.02
N ARG A 266 35.99 -38.60 -19.83
CA ARG A 266 36.88 -38.70 -18.67
C ARG A 266 37.96 -39.72 -19.02
N ARG A 267 39.20 -39.27 -19.24
CA ARG A 267 40.38 -40.16 -19.25
C ARG A 267 40.40 -40.89 -17.90
N LYS A 268 40.25 -42.21 -17.92
CA LYS A 268 40.56 -43.06 -16.78
C LYS A 268 42.07 -42.95 -16.54
N ALA A 269 42.43 -42.52 -15.33
CA ALA A 269 43.78 -42.65 -14.79
C ALA A 269 44.00 -44.10 -14.32
#